data_AF-A0A0S8JHR7-F1
#
_entry.id   AF-A0A0S8JHR7-F1
#
_cell.length_a   1.000
_cell.length_b   1.000
_cell.length_c   1.000
_cell.angle_alpha   90.00
_cell.angle_beta   90.00
_cell.angle_gamma   90.00
#
_symmetry.space_group_name_H-M   'P 1'
#
loop_
_entity.id
_entity.type
_entity.pdbx_description
1 polymer ?
#
loop_
_entity_poly.entity_id
_entity_poly.type
_entity_poly.pdbx_seq_one_letter_code
_entity_poly.pdbx_strand_id
1 'polypeptide(L)'
;MINEFTRHGARQAPNGDQVNFILNLTSMDQPEAGIRKSQAEFIVSVALLNGGNRNLRSACYTTLIRTLSNILVCIDPAGNGADPEAYITTPETGFYHFPFDSGKVYECLLPIIKSRLVINNLLSSNLPQECWKTTPVVEKIKEAGRRLNSLGVLPAPFPLHKVLDRKSLDHLYRLFRMRGLSYGNFSAREKVPSLDENTFWMTARGVDKANLKGIGEDILLVTGYDATDRYILVSVPPRHNQRARVSVDAIEHALIYQEFSGVGAIVHVHAWIEDVVSTKQNYPCGTIDLGKQVVELLKQTPDPDRCAVGLINHGLTITGPDLNDIFDRVQDRLVKNVPMSDAVCTP
;
A
#
# COMPACT_ATOMS: atom_id res chain seq x y z
N MET A 1 1.63 24.86 -10.08
CA MET A 1 0.90 23.81 -9.35
C MET A 1 -0.46 24.26 -8.83
N ILE A 2 -0.58 25.19 -7.86
CA ILE A 2 -1.91 25.61 -7.33
C ILE A 2 -2.85 26.08 -8.46
N ASN A 3 -2.33 26.91 -9.38
CA ASN A 3 -3.10 27.39 -10.53
C ASN A 3 -3.61 26.26 -11.43
N GLU A 4 -2.89 25.15 -11.56
CA GLU A 4 -3.33 23.97 -12.33
C GLU A 4 -4.54 23.32 -11.66
N PHE A 5 -4.44 23.07 -10.35
CA PHE A 5 -5.57 22.53 -9.57
C PHE A 5 -6.80 23.43 -9.66
N THR A 6 -6.63 24.76 -9.53
CA THR A 6 -7.73 25.72 -9.65
C THR A 6 -8.33 25.76 -11.04
N ARG A 7 -7.51 25.70 -12.10
CA ARG A 7 -7.98 25.64 -13.49
C ARG A 7 -8.88 24.42 -13.74
N HIS A 8 -8.57 23.31 -13.09
CA HIS A 8 -9.37 22.07 -13.16
C HIS A 8 -10.45 21.96 -12.07
N GLY A 9 -10.83 23.07 -11.44
CA GLY A 9 -12.01 23.16 -10.57
C GLY A 9 -11.78 22.87 -9.09
N ALA A 10 -10.54 22.65 -8.65
CA ALA A 10 -10.24 22.56 -7.21
C ALA A 10 -10.42 23.94 -6.56
N ARG A 11 -10.99 23.94 -5.35
CA ARG A 11 -11.20 25.15 -4.55
C ARG A 11 -10.43 25.00 -3.24
N GLN A 12 -9.84 26.10 -2.77
CA GLN A 12 -9.26 26.14 -1.44
C GLN A 12 -10.39 26.06 -0.43
N ALA A 13 -10.23 25.23 0.60
CA ALA A 13 -11.15 25.13 1.71
C ALA A 13 -10.57 25.88 2.92
N PRO A 14 -11.42 26.53 3.74
CA PRO A 14 -11.00 27.06 5.03
C PRO A 14 -10.31 26.02 5.91
N ASN A 15 -9.39 26.48 6.76
CA ASN A 15 -8.73 25.62 7.74
C ASN A 15 -9.78 24.96 8.66
N GLY A 16 -9.86 23.63 8.60
CA GLY A 16 -10.77 22.86 9.43
C GLY A 16 -11.93 22.21 8.66
N ASP A 17 -12.09 22.47 7.38
CA ASP A 17 -13.07 21.72 6.59
C ASP A 17 -12.52 20.35 6.17
N GLN A 18 -13.42 19.42 5.86
CA GLN A 18 -13.04 18.14 5.29
C GLN A 18 -12.60 18.37 3.84
N VAL A 19 -11.41 17.90 3.48
CA VAL A 19 -10.82 18.10 2.16
C VAL A 19 -10.51 16.78 1.47
N ASN A 20 -10.50 16.78 0.13
CA ASN A 20 -10.12 15.58 -0.63
C ASN A 20 -8.61 15.35 -0.54
N PHE A 21 -7.84 16.43 -0.57
CA PHE A 21 -6.38 16.41 -0.46
C PHE A 21 -5.86 17.74 0.10
N ILE A 22 -4.63 17.69 0.60
CA ILE A 22 -3.88 18.81 1.15
C ILE A 22 -2.60 18.95 0.32
N LEU A 23 -2.36 20.16 -0.19
CA LEU A 23 -1.05 20.55 -0.72
C LEU A 23 -0.23 21.12 0.43
N ASN A 24 0.76 20.35 0.90
CA ASN A 24 1.64 20.74 2.00
C ASN A 24 2.97 21.27 1.45
N LEU A 25 3.12 22.60 1.41
CA LEU A 25 4.37 23.22 0.99
C LEU A 25 5.39 23.13 2.13
N THR A 26 6.59 22.60 1.85
CA THR A 26 7.56 22.27 2.88
C THR A 26 9.01 22.43 2.42
N SER A 27 9.96 22.27 3.33
CA SER A 27 11.40 22.28 3.06
C SER A 27 12.00 20.88 3.22
N MET A 28 13.00 20.54 2.41
CA MET A 28 13.77 19.31 2.57
C MET A 28 14.68 19.34 3.81
N ASP A 29 15.05 20.53 4.31
CA ASP A 29 15.95 20.70 5.45
C ASP A 29 15.19 20.66 6.78
N GLN A 30 14.01 21.28 6.80
CA GLN A 30 13.10 21.32 7.95
C GLN A 30 11.68 20.94 7.50
N PRO A 31 11.44 19.66 7.18
CA PRO A 31 10.13 19.22 6.72
C PRO A 31 9.11 19.28 7.85
N GLU A 32 7.99 19.93 7.54
CA GLU A 32 6.84 20.11 8.42
C GLU A 32 5.73 19.11 8.05
N ALA A 33 5.19 18.46 9.08
CA ALA A 33 4.11 17.49 8.94
C ALA A 33 2.83 18.15 8.41
N GLY A 34 2.26 17.56 7.36
CA GLY A 34 0.91 17.92 6.92
C GLY A 34 -0.10 17.49 7.98
N ILE A 35 -1.03 18.37 8.34
CA ILE A 35 -2.06 18.09 9.34
C ILE A 35 -3.33 17.66 8.61
N ARG A 36 -3.76 16.41 8.83
CA ARG A 36 -5.04 15.90 8.34
C ARG A 36 -5.92 15.40 9.47
N LYS A 37 -7.23 15.48 9.26
CA LYS A 37 -8.27 15.04 10.21
C LYS A 37 -8.63 13.57 10.04
N SER A 38 -8.48 13.05 8.84
CA SER A 38 -8.84 11.67 8.49
C SER A 38 -7.78 11.05 7.61
N GLN A 39 -7.66 9.72 7.66
CA GLN A 39 -6.80 8.97 6.73
C GLN A 39 -7.24 9.11 5.28
N ALA A 40 -8.52 9.45 5.03
CA ALA A 40 -9.07 9.65 3.69
C ALA A 40 -8.53 10.91 3.00
N GLU A 41 -7.95 11.86 3.75
CA GLU A 41 -7.40 13.09 3.21
C GLU A 41 -5.97 12.83 2.73
N PHE A 42 -5.77 12.92 1.42
CA PHE A 42 -4.46 12.72 0.81
C PHE A 42 -3.54 13.91 1.09
N ILE A 43 -2.32 13.67 1.58
CA ILE A 43 -1.32 14.74 1.72
C ILE A 43 -0.32 14.61 0.57
N VAL A 44 -0.26 15.65 -0.27
CA VAL A 44 0.79 15.83 -1.27
C VAL A 44 1.73 16.91 -0.75
N SER A 45 2.93 16.50 -0.34
CA SER A 45 3.97 17.47 0.01
C SER A 45 4.72 17.95 -1.20
N VAL A 46 5.02 19.23 -1.25
CA VAL A 46 5.83 19.85 -2.30
C VAL A 46 7.03 20.52 -1.64
N ALA A 47 8.24 20.14 -2.05
CA ALA A 47 9.48 20.67 -1.51
C ALA A 47 10.44 21.06 -2.64
N LEU A 48 11.22 22.12 -2.42
CA LEU A 48 12.32 22.48 -3.31
C LEU A 48 13.61 21.78 -2.86
N LEU A 49 14.38 21.29 -3.82
CA LEU A 49 15.72 20.82 -3.58
C LEU A 49 16.67 22.01 -3.45
N ASN A 50 17.29 22.16 -2.28
CA ASN A 50 18.37 23.11 -2.07
C ASN A 50 19.69 22.36 -2.28
N GLY A 51 20.55 22.86 -3.18
CA GLY A 51 21.74 22.17 -3.67
C GLY A 51 22.58 21.47 -2.59
N GLY A 52 23.08 20.28 -2.93
CA GLY A 52 23.96 19.49 -2.05
C GLY A 52 24.15 18.05 -2.53
N ASN A 53 25.26 17.43 -2.15
CA ASN A 53 25.54 16.02 -2.44
C ASN A 53 24.80 15.11 -1.44
N ARG A 54 23.48 14.99 -1.62
CA ARG A 54 22.62 14.10 -0.84
C ARG A 54 22.25 12.90 -1.71
N ASN A 55 22.12 11.72 -1.11
CA ASN A 55 21.39 10.63 -1.73
C ASN A 55 19.93 11.07 -1.87
N LEU A 56 19.55 11.54 -3.07
CA LEU A 56 18.27 12.20 -3.33
C LEU A 56 17.09 11.30 -2.98
N ARG A 57 17.13 10.03 -3.39
CA ARG A 57 16.08 9.05 -3.06
C ARG A 57 15.88 8.91 -1.56
N SER A 58 16.98 8.77 -0.80
CA SER A 58 16.92 8.70 0.66
C SER A 58 16.41 9.99 1.30
N ALA A 59 16.77 11.15 0.75
CA ALA A 59 16.33 12.45 1.23
C ALA A 59 14.83 12.65 0.96
N CYS A 60 14.36 12.37 -0.25
CA CYS A 60 12.96 12.45 -0.62
C CYS A 60 12.11 11.49 0.20
N TYR A 61 12.55 10.24 0.37
CA TYR A 61 11.83 9.28 1.19
C TYR A 61 11.78 9.71 2.67
N THR A 62 12.88 10.26 3.20
CA THR A 62 12.92 10.83 4.55
C THR A 62 11.93 11.99 4.70
N THR A 63 11.92 12.92 3.74
CA THR A 63 11.00 14.07 3.73
C THR A 63 9.55 13.58 3.68
N LEU A 64 9.21 12.66 2.77
CA LEU A 64 7.88 12.06 2.66
C LEU A 64 7.38 11.53 4.02
N ILE A 65 8.23 10.77 4.72
CA ILE A 65 7.90 10.20 6.03
C ILE A 65 7.72 11.31 7.08
N ARG A 66 8.62 12.30 7.13
CA ARG A 66 8.53 13.44 8.07
C ARG A 66 7.30 14.30 7.83
N THR A 67 6.87 14.44 6.58
CA THR A 67 5.67 15.20 6.23
C THR A 67 4.38 14.42 6.35
N LEU A 68 4.47 13.11 6.65
CA LEU A 68 3.34 12.16 6.73
C LEU A 68 2.53 12.10 5.42
N SER A 69 3.23 12.27 4.31
CA SER A 69 2.61 12.45 3.00
C SER A 69 2.30 11.11 2.34
N ASN A 70 1.23 11.11 1.53
CA ASN A 70 0.96 10.04 0.60
C ASN A 70 1.84 10.16 -0.65
N ILE A 71 2.22 11.39 -1.02
CA ILE A 71 3.13 11.68 -2.12
C ILE A 71 4.03 12.84 -1.74
N LEU A 72 5.31 12.75 -2.09
CA LEU A 72 6.23 13.88 -2.12
C LEU A 72 6.54 14.22 -3.57
N VAL A 73 6.38 15.50 -3.92
CA VAL A 73 6.90 16.12 -5.14
C VAL A 73 8.10 16.97 -4.72
N CYS A 74 9.30 16.51 -5.04
CA CYS A 74 10.52 17.28 -4.85
C CYS A 74 10.92 17.92 -6.18
N ILE A 75 10.98 19.25 -6.23
CA ILE A 75 11.34 19.99 -7.44
C ILE A 75 12.80 20.39 -7.30
N ASP A 76 13.64 20.00 -8.26
CA ASP A 76 15.01 20.48 -8.40
C ASP A 76 15.03 21.65 -9.41
N PRO A 77 15.16 22.90 -8.95
CA PRO A 77 15.16 24.06 -9.84
C PRO A 77 16.40 24.16 -10.74
N ALA A 78 17.50 23.50 -10.36
CA ALA A 78 18.77 23.56 -11.08
C ALA A 78 18.97 22.36 -12.02
N GLY A 79 18.17 21.31 -11.86
CA GLY A 79 18.04 20.15 -12.76
C GLY A 79 19.35 19.60 -13.29
N ASN A 80 20.26 19.09 -12.45
CA ASN A 80 21.58 18.59 -12.90
C ASN A 80 22.37 19.55 -13.85
N GLY A 81 22.10 20.86 -13.83
CA GLY A 81 22.66 21.85 -14.76
C GLY A 81 21.81 22.16 -16.00
N ALA A 82 20.54 21.73 -16.04
CA ALA A 82 19.58 21.84 -17.15
C ALA A 82 18.21 22.39 -16.66
N ASP A 83 17.14 22.09 -17.40
CA ASP A 83 15.76 22.45 -17.05
C ASP A 83 15.33 21.88 -15.68
N PRO A 84 14.42 22.54 -14.95
CA PRO A 84 13.96 22.05 -13.66
C PRO A 84 13.39 20.63 -13.72
N GLU A 85 13.63 19.80 -12.71
CA GLU A 85 13.18 18.41 -12.64
C GLU A 85 12.19 18.20 -11.48
N ALA A 86 11.26 17.25 -11.63
CA ALA A 86 10.31 16.84 -10.60
C ALA A 86 10.54 15.38 -10.22
N TYR A 87 10.81 15.13 -8.94
CA TYR A 87 10.98 13.78 -8.36
C TYR A 87 9.74 13.44 -7.54
N ILE A 88 9.09 12.31 -7.86
CA ILE A 88 7.92 11.80 -7.16
C ILE A 88 8.34 10.64 -6.26
N THR A 89 7.93 10.68 -5.00
CA THR A 89 8.18 9.61 -4.03
C THR A 89 6.89 9.17 -3.35
N THR A 90 6.70 7.86 -3.18
CA THR A 90 5.54 7.28 -2.47
C THR A 90 5.97 6.38 -1.29
N PRO A 91 5.06 6.12 -0.31
CA PRO A 91 5.35 5.29 0.86
C PRO A 91 5.83 3.87 0.52
N GLU A 92 5.42 3.36 -0.64
CA GLU A 92 5.75 2.05 -1.20
C GLU A 92 7.15 1.98 -1.81
N THR A 93 7.96 3.03 -1.65
CA THR A 93 9.33 3.21 -2.16
C THR A 93 9.46 3.54 -3.64
N GLY A 94 8.33 3.84 -4.30
CA GLY A 94 8.30 4.39 -5.65
C GLY A 94 9.11 5.68 -5.72
N PHE A 95 9.99 5.78 -6.72
CA PHE A 95 10.88 6.92 -6.93
C PHE A 95 11.16 7.09 -8.42
N TYR A 96 10.54 8.08 -9.04
CA TYR A 96 10.66 8.37 -10.47
C TYR A 96 10.68 9.88 -10.69
N HIS A 97 11.18 10.33 -11.85
CA HIS A 97 11.32 11.75 -12.15
C HIS A 97 11.02 12.06 -13.61
N PHE A 98 10.79 13.34 -13.87
CA PHE A 98 10.57 13.89 -15.21
C PHE A 98 10.84 15.40 -15.20
N PRO A 99 11.08 16.01 -16.38
CA PRO A 99 11.19 17.46 -16.51
C PRO A 99 9.97 18.15 -15.90
N PHE A 100 10.20 19.12 -15.03
CA PHE A 100 9.15 19.79 -14.28
C PHE A 100 8.26 20.57 -15.25
N ASP A 101 7.05 20.05 -15.42
CA ASP A 101 5.92 20.77 -15.98
C ASP A 101 4.76 20.67 -15.00
N SER A 102 4.12 21.80 -14.68
CA SER A 102 3.09 21.80 -13.66
C SER A 102 1.81 21.06 -14.08
N GLY A 103 1.53 20.99 -15.39
CA GLY A 103 0.45 20.19 -15.96
C GLY A 103 0.75 18.70 -15.85
N LYS A 104 1.95 18.25 -16.23
CA LYS A 104 2.39 16.85 -16.07
C LYS A 104 2.37 16.40 -14.61
N VAL A 105 2.81 17.26 -13.68
CA VAL A 105 2.68 16.97 -12.23
C VAL A 105 1.20 16.84 -11.84
N TYR A 106 0.33 17.74 -12.30
CA TYR A 106 -1.10 17.66 -12.03
C TYR A 106 -1.72 16.35 -12.56
N GLU A 107 -1.44 15.98 -13.80
CA GLU A 107 -1.91 14.73 -14.42
C GLU A 107 -1.47 13.51 -13.64
N CYS A 108 -0.21 13.50 -13.19
CA CYS A 108 0.33 12.40 -12.40
C CYS A 108 -0.32 12.27 -11.01
N LEU A 109 -0.64 13.41 -10.37
CA LEU A 109 -1.26 13.44 -9.05
C LEU A 109 -2.77 13.16 -9.10
N LEU A 110 -3.45 13.54 -10.18
CA LEU A 110 -4.90 13.58 -10.26
C LEU A 110 -5.57 12.23 -9.99
N PRO A 111 -5.13 11.10 -10.58
CA PRO A 111 -5.69 9.78 -10.28
C PRO A 111 -5.51 9.42 -8.80
N ILE A 112 -4.38 9.79 -8.21
CA ILE A 112 -4.03 9.41 -6.85
C ILE A 112 -4.87 10.19 -5.83
N ILE A 113 -4.95 11.51 -5.95
CA ILE A 113 -5.73 12.33 -5.01
C ILE A 113 -7.24 12.11 -5.12
N LYS A 114 -7.71 11.53 -6.24
CA LYS A 114 -9.11 11.10 -6.44
C LYS A 114 -9.38 9.67 -5.98
N SER A 115 -8.35 8.92 -5.61
CA SER A 115 -8.50 7.54 -5.19
C SER A 115 -9.23 7.43 -3.84
N ARG A 116 -9.90 6.31 -3.62
CA ARG A 116 -10.72 6.08 -2.41
C ARG A 116 -10.09 5.01 -1.55
N LEU A 117 -9.64 5.39 -0.36
CA LEU A 117 -9.07 4.50 0.64
C LEU A 117 -10.16 3.64 1.32
N VAL A 118 -9.86 2.35 1.46
CA VAL A 118 -10.65 1.32 2.15
C VAL A 118 -9.74 0.58 3.13
N ILE A 119 -9.29 1.29 4.16
CA ILE A 119 -8.27 0.81 5.10
C ILE A 119 -8.76 0.72 6.55
N ASN A 120 -10.05 1.05 6.75
CA ASN A 120 -10.71 0.88 8.03
C ASN A 120 -11.29 -0.53 8.16
N ASN A 121 -11.32 -1.04 9.39
CA ASN A 121 -11.90 -2.35 9.70
C ASN A 121 -13.13 -2.21 10.59
N LEU A 122 -14.17 -2.97 10.25
CA LEU A 122 -15.26 -3.29 11.16
C LEU A 122 -15.00 -4.67 11.75
N LEU A 123 -14.68 -4.72 13.05
CA LEU A 123 -14.35 -5.95 13.75
C LEU A 123 -15.60 -6.54 14.41
N SER A 124 -15.87 -7.82 14.13
CA SER A 124 -16.94 -8.60 14.76
C SER A 124 -16.37 -9.78 15.54
N SER A 125 -16.74 -9.90 16.82
CA SER A 125 -16.32 -11.00 17.69
C SER A 125 -17.14 -12.29 17.46
N ASN A 126 -17.38 -12.64 16.21
CA ASN A 126 -18.23 -13.77 15.79
C ASN A 126 -17.44 -14.93 15.16
N LEU A 127 -16.12 -14.97 15.35
CA LEU A 127 -15.31 -16.06 14.82
C LEU A 127 -15.71 -17.39 15.47
N PRO A 128 -15.94 -18.48 14.72
CA PRO A 128 -16.28 -19.78 15.28
C PRO A 128 -15.16 -20.34 16.17
N GLN A 129 -15.54 -21.07 17.21
CA GLN A 129 -14.61 -21.51 18.26
C GLN A 129 -13.52 -22.45 17.71
N GLU A 130 -13.85 -23.27 16.73
CA GLU A 130 -12.94 -24.14 16.00
C GLU A 130 -11.79 -23.36 15.33
N CYS A 131 -12.04 -22.11 14.94
CA CYS A 131 -11.06 -21.24 14.31
C CYS A 131 -10.28 -20.37 15.30
N TRP A 132 -10.52 -20.44 16.62
CA TRP A 132 -9.88 -19.50 17.57
C TRP A 132 -8.38 -19.71 17.73
N LYS A 133 -7.90 -20.96 17.66
CA LYS A 133 -6.50 -21.27 17.93
C LYS A 133 -5.65 -21.27 16.66
N THR A 134 -6.07 -22.08 15.67
CA THR A 134 -5.39 -22.20 14.37
C THR A 134 -6.29 -22.96 13.40
N THR A 135 -5.94 -22.91 12.12
CA THR A 135 -6.48 -23.75 11.04
C THR A 135 -5.33 -24.25 10.16
N PRO A 136 -5.52 -25.29 9.33
CA PRO A 136 -4.50 -25.72 8.37
C PRO A 136 -4.03 -24.59 7.45
N VAL A 137 -4.93 -23.68 7.05
CA VAL A 137 -4.61 -22.52 6.21
C VAL A 137 -3.75 -21.50 6.96
N VAL A 138 -4.06 -21.26 8.24
CA VAL A 138 -3.27 -20.35 9.09
C VAL A 138 -1.84 -20.86 9.31
N GLU A 139 -1.63 -22.17 9.44
CA GLU A 139 -0.27 -22.74 9.52
C GLU A 139 0.49 -22.56 8.20
N LYS A 140 -0.16 -22.72 7.04
CA LYS A 140 0.45 -22.40 5.73
C LYS A 140 0.82 -20.91 5.62
N ILE A 141 0.01 -20.00 6.14
CA ILE A 141 0.34 -18.56 6.21
C ILE A 141 1.60 -18.33 7.06
N LYS A 142 1.73 -18.98 8.22
CA LYS A 142 2.94 -18.86 9.04
C LYS A 142 4.19 -19.40 8.34
N GLU A 143 4.05 -20.48 7.58
CA GLU A 143 5.14 -21.03 6.75
C GLU A 143 5.52 -20.08 5.62
N ALA A 144 4.55 -19.55 4.89
CA ALA A 144 4.75 -18.56 3.83
C ALA A 144 5.51 -17.33 4.31
N GLY A 145 5.18 -16.84 5.52
CA GLY A 145 5.90 -15.73 6.14
C GLY A 145 7.39 -16.00 6.36
N ARG A 146 7.74 -17.22 6.80
CA ARG A 146 9.14 -17.66 6.95
C ARG A 146 9.83 -17.81 5.59
N ARG A 147 9.14 -18.35 4.58
CA ARG A 147 9.66 -18.52 3.21
C ARG A 147 9.92 -17.17 2.52
N LEU A 148 9.00 -16.22 2.63
CA LEU A 148 9.20 -14.86 2.11
C LEU A 148 10.39 -14.15 2.77
N ASN A 149 10.58 -14.36 4.07
CA ASN A 149 11.73 -13.84 4.78
C ASN A 149 13.06 -14.45 4.28
N SER A 150 13.11 -15.77 4.02
CA SER A 150 14.32 -16.41 3.51
C SER A 150 14.70 -15.98 2.08
N LEU A 151 13.72 -15.59 1.27
CA LEU A 151 13.95 -15.00 -0.06
C LEU A 151 14.51 -13.56 0.02
N GLY A 152 14.39 -12.90 1.17
CA GLY A 152 14.82 -11.51 1.36
C GLY A 152 14.05 -10.52 0.47
N VAL A 153 12.80 -10.85 0.16
CA VAL A 153 11.85 -10.01 -0.62
C VAL A 153 10.86 -9.28 0.29
N LEU A 154 10.89 -9.57 1.59
CA LEU A 154 10.31 -8.68 2.60
C LEU A 154 11.34 -7.59 2.87
N PRO A 155 11.05 -6.31 2.59
CA PRO A 155 11.95 -5.26 3.02
C PRO A 155 12.00 -5.24 4.55
N ALA A 156 13.20 -5.04 5.09
CA ALA A 156 13.38 -4.84 6.51
C ALA A 156 12.48 -3.67 6.97
N PRO A 157 11.87 -3.76 8.17
CA PRO A 157 11.05 -2.67 8.69
C PRO A 157 11.83 -1.36 8.62
N PHE A 158 11.26 -0.35 7.95
CA PHE A 158 11.93 0.94 7.84
C PHE A 158 12.13 1.49 9.26
N PRO A 159 13.36 1.88 9.66
CA PRO A 159 13.65 2.28 11.03
C PRO A 159 13.11 3.69 11.28
N LEU A 160 11.80 3.82 11.42
CA LEU A 160 11.09 5.09 11.55
C LEU A 160 11.66 5.95 12.70
N HIS A 161 12.13 5.32 13.78
CA HIS A 161 12.75 6.01 14.92
C HIS A 161 14.05 6.75 14.58
N LYS A 162 14.70 6.43 13.45
CA LYS A 162 15.89 7.16 12.97
C LYS A 162 15.52 8.42 12.18
N VAL A 163 14.26 8.56 11.78
CA VAL A 163 13.80 9.59 10.84
C VAL A 163 12.72 10.50 11.41
N LEU A 164 11.90 9.97 12.32
CA LEU A 164 10.81 10.68 12.99
C LEU A 164 11.13 10.90 14.47
N ASP A 165 10.78 12.08 14.98
CA ASP A 165 10.76 12.33 16.41
C ASP A 165 9.64 11.54 17.11
N ARG A 166 9.69 11.49 18.46
CA ARG A 166 8.74 10.69 19.23
C ARG A 166 7.29 11.11 19.01
N LYS A 167 7.05 12.43 18.90
CA LYS A 167 5.71 13.00 18.71
C LYS A 167 5.11 12.59 17.36
N SER A 168 5.91 12.65 16.29
CA SER A 168 5.52 12.28 14.93
C SER A 168 5.32 10.78 14.80
N LEU A 169 6.17 9.96 15.45
CA LEU A 169 5.98 8.51 15.54
C LEU A 169 4.66 8.15 16.23
N ASP A 170 4.41 8.73 17.42
CA ASP A 170 3.20 8.45 18.18
C ASP A 170 1.94 8.91 17.41
N HIS A 171 2.05 10.01 16.64
CA HIS A 171 0.98 10.45 15.75
C HIS A 171 0.78 9.45 14.59
N LEU A 172 1.83 9.02 13.89
CA LEU A 172 1.75 8.04 12.80
C LEU A 172 1.15 6.72 13.29
N TYR A 173 1.61 6.18 14.42
CA TYR A 173 1.08 4.95 15.00
C TYR A 173 -0.38 5.09 15.44
N ARG A 174 -0.78 6.23 15.99
CA ARG A 174 -2.17 6.49 16.36
C ARG A 174 -3.06 6.61 15.13
N LEU A 175 -2.63 7.39 14.16
CA LEU A 175 -3.37 7.68 12.94
C LEU A 175 -3.62 6.39 12.18
N PHE A 176 -2.57 5.63 11.86
CA PHE A 176 -2.69 4.41 11.08
C PHE A 176 -2.93 3.16 11.93
N ARG A 177 -3.04 3.25 13.26
CA ARG A 177 -3.17 2.08 14.16
C ARG A 177 -2.20 0.95 13.80
N MET A 178 -0.93 1.29 13.58
CA MET A 178 0.14 0.36 13.21
C MET A 178 1.18 0.27 14.34
N ARG A 179 1.95 -0.81 14.34
CA ARG A 179 3.08 -1.04 15.28
C ARG A 179 4.46 -0.81 14.64
N GLY A 180 4.49 -0.70 13.32
CA GLY A 180 5.67 -0.49 12.49
C GLY A 180 5.26 -0.40 11.02
N LEU A 181 6.23 -0.12 10.14
CA LEU A 181 6.05 -0.26 8.69
C LEU A 181 6.63 -1.61 8.28
N SER A 182 5.76 -2.52 7.83
CA SER A 182 6.17 -3.74 7.16
C SER A 182 5.46 -3.82 5.82
N TYR A 183 6.22 -4.14 4.78
CA TYR A 183 5.71 -4.20 3.41
C TYR A 183 5.45 -5.64 2.99
N GLY A 184 4.77 -5.78 1.84
CA GLY A 184 4.20 -7.02 1.38
C GLY A 184 3.09 -7.52 2.29
N ASN A 185 2.32 -8.49 1.84
CA ASN A 185 1.35 -9.22 2.64
C ASN A 185 0.93 -10.48 1.88
N PHE A 186 0.20 -11.36 2.55
CA PHE A 186 -0.35 -12.53 1.89
C PHE A 186 -1.64 -12.96 2.58
N SER A 187 -2.49 -13.60 1.79
CA SER A 187 -3.73 -14.20 2.25
C SER A 187 -3.95 -15.56 1.62
N ALA A 188 -4.79 -16.36 2.28
CA ALA A 188 -5.28 -17.61 1.74
C ALA A 188 -6.75 -17.78 2.09
N ARG A 189 -7.53 -18.21 1.11
CA ARG A 189 -8.95 -18.46 1.21
C ARG A 189 -9.20 -19.66 2.13
N GLU A 190 -10.18 -19.54 3.01
CA GLU A 190 -10.69 -20.66 3.78
C GLU A 190 -12.20 -20.46 3.92
N LYS A 191 -12.99 -21.45 3.48
CA LYS A 191 -14.44 -21.41 3.66
C LYS A 191 -14.79 -21.73 5.11
N VAL A 192 -15.47 -20.81 5.79
CA VAL A 192 -15.94 -21.01 7.16
C VAL A 192 -17.47 -21.12 7.12
N PRO A 193 -18.07 -22.32 7.30
CA PRO A 193 -19.49 -22.56 7.01
C PRO A 193 -20.51 -21.65 7.70
N SER A 194 -20.17 -21.13 8.89
CA SER A 194 -21.03 -20.22 9.65
C SER A 194 -20.84 -18.74 9.31
N LEU A 195 -20.01 -18.43 8.31
CA LEU A 195 -19.70 -17.10 7.80
C LEU A 195 -19.94 -17.07 6.27
N ASP A 196 -19.65 -15.93 5.64
CA ASP A 196 -19.80 -15.76 4.19
C ASP A 196 -18.88 -16.68 3.37
N GLU A 197 -19.24 -16.95 2.11
CA GLU A 197 -18.50 -17.90 1.25
C GLU A 197 -17.10 -17.41 0.81
N ASN A 198 -16.86 -16.09 0.88
CA ASN A 198 -15.64 -15.43 0.41
C ASN A 198 -14.68 -15.04 1.55
N THR A 199 -14.61 -15.88 2.58
CA THR A 199 -13.69 -15.68 3.70
C THR A 199 -12.24 -16.02 3.36
N PHE A 200 -11.31 -15.23 3.89
CA PHE A 200 -9.88 -15.49 3.75
C PHE A 200 -9.08 -15.00 4.96
N TRP A 201 -8.05 -15.75 5.33
CA TRP A 201 -7.09 -15.33 6.33
C TRP A 201 -6.06 -14.41 5.71
N MET A 202 -5.71 -13.33 6.39
CA MET A 202 -4.72 -12.37 5.91
C MET A 202 -3.80 -11.91 7.04
N THR A 203 -2.54 -11.67 6.71
CA THR A 203 -1.60 -11.04 7.63
C THR A 203 -2.05 -9.63 8.03
N ALA A 204 -1.91 -9.29 9.31
CA ALA A 204 -2.16 -7.96 9.83
C ALA A 204 -1.12 -6.94 9.35
N ARG A 205 -1.48 -5.66 9.36
CA ARG A 205 -0.57 -4.58 8.95
C ARG A 205 0.49 -4.29 10.03
N GLY A 206 1.72 -4.01 9.60
CA GLY A 206 2.79 -3.58 10.49
C GLY A 206 3.30 -4.65 11.46
N VAL A 207 3.05 -5.94 11.17
CA VAL A 207 3.55 -7.08 11.95
C VAL A 207 4.84 -7.64 11.34
N ASP A 208 5.57 -8.42 12.13
CA ASP A 208 6.70 -9.23 11.67
C ASP A 208 6.19 -10.50 11.01
N LYS A 209 6.21 -10.52 9.67
CA LYS A 209 5.67 -11.64 8.88
C LYS A 209 6.53 -12.90 8.98
N ALA A 210 7.79 -12.79 9.40
CA ALA A 210 8.63 -13.96 9.64
C ALA A 210 8.26 -14.68 10.96
N ASN A 211 7.56 -14.00 11.87
CA ASN A 211 7.24 -14.48 13.21
C ASN A 211 5.80 -14.13 13.64
N LEU A 212 4.82 -14.64 12.88
CA LEU A 212 3.40 -14.39 13.12
C LEU A 212 2.89 -15.13 14.37
N LYS A 213 2.31 -14.39 15.33
CA LYS A 213 1.80 -14.94 16.60
C LYS A 213 0.50 -15.74 16.47
N GLY A 214 -0.27 -15.53 15.41
CA GLY A 214 -1.51 -16.27 15.11
C GLY A 214 -2.77 -15.43 15.05
N ILE A 215 -3.91 -16.12 15.17
CA ILE A 215 -5.26 -15.59 14.95
C ILE A 215 -5.63 -14.54 16.00
N GLY A 216 -6.22 -13.43 15.57
CA GLY A 216 -6.64 -12.33 16.45
C GLY A 216 -5.48 -11.42 16.91
N GLU A 217 -4.26 -11.72 16.51
CA GLU A 217 -3.06 -10.92 16.76
C GLU A 217 -2.45 -10.41 15.44
N ASP A 218 -1.83 -11.34 14.70
CA ASP A 218 -1.08 -11.03 13.48
C ASP A 218 -1.72 -11.62 12.22
N ILE A 219 -2.76 -12.45 12.39
CA ILE A 219 -3.55 -13.07 11.32
C ILE A 219 -5.03 -12.84 11.62
N LEU A 220 -5.78 -12.33 10.65
CA LEU A 220 -7.18 -11.94 10.80
C LEU A 220 -8.03 -12.54 9.68
N LEU A 221 -9.28 -12.91 9.99
CA LEU A 221 -10.22 -13.44 9.01
C LEU A 221 -11.00 -12.29 8.39
N VAL A 222 -10.77 -12.03 7.10
CA VAL A 222 -11.60 -11.11 6.33
C VAL A 222 -12.84 -11.86 5.86
N THR A 223 -14.01 -11.28 6.10
CA THR A 223 -15.30 -11.86 5.68
C THR A 223 -15.89 -11.12 4.48
N GLY A 224 -15.41 -9.91 4.20
CA GLY A 224 -15.86 -9.13 3.05
C GLY A 224 -15.52 -7.65 3.14
N TYR A 225 -16.24 -6.86 2.36
CA TYR A 225 -16.08 -5.42 2.23
C TYR A 225 -17.46 -4.76 2.17
N ASP A 226 -17.67 -3.75 3.00
CA ASP A 226 -18.85 -2.88 2.94
C ASP A 226 -18.59 -1.73 1.97
N ALA A 227 -19.30 -1.75 0.84
CA ALA A 227 -19.19 -0.75 -0.20
C ALA A 227 -19.72 0.63 0.19
N THR A 228 -20.70 0.68 1.10
CA THR A 228 -21.37 1.91 1.51
C THR A 228 -20.44 2.72 2.40
N ASP A 229 -19.99 2.10 3.48
CA ASP A 229 -19.21 2.78 4.52
C ASP A 229 -17.69 2.63 4.35
N ARG A 230 -17.26 1.83 3.36
CA ARG A 230 -15.85 1.57 3.03
C ARG A 230 -15.06 0.92 4.17
N TYR A 231 -15.65 -0.11 4.77
CA TYR A 231 -14.99 -0.95 5.77
C TYR A 231 -14.62 -2.31 5.18
N ILE A 232 -13.44 -2.81 5.56
CA ILE A 232 -13.16 -4.23 5.48
C ILE A 232 -13.77 -4.91 6.69
N LEU A 233 -14.60 -5.92 6.44
CA LEU A 233 -15.29 -6.70 7.46
C LEU A 233 -14.35 -7.80 7.94
N VAL A 234 -14.13 -7.87 9.26
CA VAL A 234 -13.17 -8.79 9.86
C VAL A 234 -13.81 -9.52 11.03
N SER A 235 -13.75 -10.85 10.99
CA SER A 235 -14.16 -11.70 12.10
C SER A 235 -12.95 -12.03 12.97
N VAL A 236 -13.12 -11.90 14.29
CA VAL A 236 -12.07 -12.09 15.29
C VAL A 236 -12.57 -12.93 16.48
N PRO A 237 -11.69 -13.64 17.20
CA PRO A 237 -12.08 -14.33 18.42
C PRO A 237 -12.47 -13.31 19.51
N PRO A 238 -13.27 -13.72 20.53
CA PRO A 238 -13.64 -12.84 21.63
C PRO A 238 -12.44 -12.23 22.37
N ARG A 239 -11.37 -13.01 22.51
CA ARG A 239 -10.06 -12.53 23.00
C ARG A 239 -9.14 -12.27 21.82
N HIS A 240 -9.17 -11.04 21.31
CA HIS A 240 -8.25 -10.56 20.29
C HIS A 240 -7.58 -9.26 20.72
N ASN A 241 -6.49 -8.94 20.06
CA ASN A 241 -5.80 -7.67 20.25
C ASN A 241 -6.58 -6.54 19.59
N GLN A 242 -7.09 -5.62 20.41
CA GLN A 242 -7.95 -4.50 19.98
C GLN A 242 -7.30 -3.55 18.96
N ARG A 243 -5.96 -3.58 18.86
CA ARG A 243 -5.19 -2.78 17.91
C ARG A 243 -4.90 -3.51 16.61
N ALA A 244 -5.17 -4.82 16.52
CA ALA A 244 -4.96 -5.60 15.31
C ALA A 244 -5.83 -5.05 14.18
N ARG A 245 -5.21 -4.88 13.02
CA ARG A 245 -5.85 -4.38 11.80
C ARG A 245 -5.29 -5.21 10.66
N VAL A 246 -6.15 -5.59 9.73
CA VAL A 246 -5.72 -6.37 8.57
C VAL A 246 -4.80 -5.51 7.68
N SER A 247 -4.09 -6.14 6.74
CA SER A 247 -3.30 -5.43 5.74
C SER A 247 -4.09 -4.27 5.10
N VAL A 248 -3.37 -3.21 4.72
CA VAL A 248 -3.96 -2.11 3.95
C VAL A 248 -4.52 -2.59 2.61
N ASP A 249 -3.93 -3.63 2.02
CA ASP A 249 -4.34 -4.19 0.72
C ASP A 249 -5.49 -5.20 0.80
N ALA A 250 -6.17 -5.30 1.94
CA ALA A 250 -7.29 -6.23 2.10
C ALA A 250 -8.43 -5.96 1.10
N ILE A 251 -8.64 -4.70 0.68
CA ILE A 251 -9.62 -4.37 -0.36
C ILE A 251 -9.23 -4.97 -1.72
N GLU A 252 -7.95 -4.92 -2.10
CA GLU A 252 -7.46 -5.53 -3.34
C GLU A 252 -7.70 -7.05 -3.30
N HIS A 253 -7.29 -7.71 -2.20
CA HIS A 253 -7.46 -9.15 -2.06
C HIS A 253 -8.94 -9.55 -2.02
N ALA A 254 -9.80 -8.76 -1.38
CA ALA A 254 -11.24 -9.00 -1.35
C ALA A 254 -11.85 -8.92 -2.76
N LEU A 255 -11.48 -7.93 -3.57
CA LEU A 255 -11.97 -7.80 -4.94
C LEU A 255 -11.49 -8.96 -5.83
N ILE A 256 -10.23 -9.38 -5.70
CA ILE A 256 -9.70 -10.53 -6.44
C ILE A 256 -10.45 -11.81 -6.06
N TYR A 257 -10.63 -12.08 -4.76
CA TYR A 257 -11.35 -13.28 -4.33
C TYR A 257 -12.85 -13.24 -4.68
N GLN A 258 -13.47 -12.07 -4.75
CA GLN A 258 -14.86 -11.95 -5.21
C GLN A 258 -15.00 -12.26 -6.70
N GLU A 259 -14.03 -11.84 -7.51
CA GLU A 259 -14.06 -12.04 -8.96
C GLU A 259 -13.61 -13.44 -9.38
N PHE A 260 -12.55 -13.98 -8.77
CA PHE A 260 -11.90 -15.21 -9.21
C PHE A 260 -12.02 -16.30 -8.16
N SER A 261 -12.90 -17.28 -8.43
CA SER A 261 -13.19 -18.38 -7.50
C SER A 261 -12.07 -19.42 -7.43
N GLY A 262 -11.24 -19.55 -8.46
CA GLY A 262 -10.09 -20.46 -8.48
C GLY A 262 -8.86 -19.91 -7.75
N VAL A 263 -8.80 -18.60 -7.48
CA VAL A 263 -7.79 -18.00 -6.60
C VAL A 263 -8.04 -18.45 -5.16
N GLY A 264 -7.12 -19.24 -4.62
CA GLY A 264 -7.11 -19.70 -3.24
C GLY A 264 -6.04 -19.05 -2.36
N ALA A 265 -5.07 -18.36 -2.95
CA ALA A 265 -4.08 -17.55 -2.25
C ALA A 265 -3.65 -16.33 -3.07
N ILE A 266 -3.21 -15.29 -2.36
CA ILE A 266 -2.67 -14.07 -2.95
C ILE A 266 -1.44 -13.65 -2.16
N VAL A 267 -0.37 -13.30 -2.87
CA VAL A 267 0.88 -12.77 -2.31
C VAL A 267 1.15 -11.40 -2.93
N HIS A 268 1.32 -10.39 -2.07
CA HIS A 268 1.80 -9.07 -2.43
C HIS A 268 3.25 -8.88 -1.95
N VAL A 269 4.15 -8.49 -2.85
CA VAL A 269 5.59 -8.29 -2.56
C VAL A 269 6.13 -7.03 -3.22
N HIS A 270 7.15 -6.44 -2.59
CA HIS A 270 7.90 -5.29 -3.13
C HIS A 270 9.14 -5.79 -3.87
N ALA A 271 8.88 -6.66 -4.85
CA ALA A 271 9.85 -7.27 -5.73
C ALA A 271 9.27 -7.25 -7.15
N TRP A 272 10.00 -7.75 -8.14
CA TRP A 272 9.56 -7.72 -9.54
C TRP A 272 9.80 -9.05 -10.25
N ILE A 273 9.05 -9.27 -11.33
CA ILE A 273 9.21 -10.38 -12.28
C ILE A 273 9.27 -9.73 -13.66
N GLU A 274 10.26 -10.10 -14.47
CA GLU A 274 10.40 -9.60 -15.84
C GLU A 274 9.17 -9.95 -16.70
N ASP A 275 8.86 -9.05 -17.65
CA ASP A 275 7.76 -9.17 -18.62
C ASP A 275 6.35 -9.33 -18.03
N VAL A 276 6.14 -8.91 -16.79
CA VAL A 276 4.82 -8.87 -16.17
C VAL A 276 4.00 -7.69 -16.69
N VAL A 277 2.72 -7.91 -17.00
CA VAL A 277 1.78 -6.81 -17.26
C VAL A 277 1.57 -6.00 -15.99
N SER A 278 1.51 -4.66 -16.09
CA SER A 278 1.41 -3.80 -14.91
C SER A 278 0.29 -2.79 -14.98
N THR A 279 -0.06 -2.25 -13.80
CA THR A 279 -0.91 -1.07 -13.70
C THR A 279 -0.29 0.10 -14.48
N LYS A 280 -1.16 1.00 -14.96
CA LYS A 280 -0.74 2.24 -15.63
C LYS A 280 -0.47 3.37 -14.64
N GLN A 281 -1.04 3.27 -13.44
CA GLN A 281 -0.92 4.28 -12.41
C GLN A 281 -0.33 3.68 -11.14
N ASN A 282 0.52 4.45 -10.47
CA ASN A 282 1.00 4.15 -9.12
C ASN A 282 -0.06 4.56 -8.09
N TYR A 283 -1.16 3.80 -8.02
CA TYR A 283 -2.18 4.03 -7.00
C TYR A 283 -1.65 3.63 -5.61
N PRO A 284 -1.96 4.40 -4.56
CA PRO A 284 -1.63 4.03 -3.19
C PRO A 284 -2.24 2.70 -2.78
N CYS A 285 -1.53 1.97 -1.92
CA CYS A 285 -2.03 0.77 -1.26
C CYS A 285 -3.36 1.03 -0.53
N GLY A 286 -4.22 0.01 -0.51
CA GLY A 286 -5.52 0.08 0.16
C GLY A 286 -6.55 1.01 -0.48
N THR A 287 -6.33 1.43 -1.74
CA THR A 287 -7.35 2.11 -2.53
C THR A 287 -8.20 1.09 -3.30
N ILE A 288 -9.50 1.36 -3.44
CA ILE A 288 -10.37 0.51 -4.27
C ILE A 288 -9.98 0.60 -5.76
N ASP A 289 -9.42 1.73 -6.17
CA ASP A 289 -9.06 2.00 -7.56
C ASP A 289 -7.85 1.15 -8.00
N LEU A 290 -6.86 0.95 -7.12
CA LEU A 290 -5.80 -0.05 -7.31
C LEU A 290 -6.39 -1.45 -7.48
N GLY A 291 -7.22 -1.89 -6.54
CA GLY A 291 -7.80 -3.24 -6.57
C GLY A 291 -8.63 -3.51 -7.82
N LYS A 292 -9.38 -2.52 -8.31
CA LYS A 292 -10.11 -2.62 -9.59
C LYS A 292 -9.18 -2.75 -10.79
N GLN A 293 -8.10 -1.98 -10.82
CA GLN A 293 -7.13 -2.06 -11.92
C GLN A 293 -6.41 -3.41 -11.94
N VAL A 294 -6.06 -3.94 -10.77
CA VAL A 294 -5.49 -5.28 -10.62
C VAL A 294 -6.46 -6.36 -11.12
N VAL A 295 -7.73 -6.29 -10.72
CA VAL A 295 -8.77 -7.22 -11.23
C VAL A 295 -8.91 -7.13 -12.75
N GLU A 296 -8.93 -5.93 -13.32
CA GLU A 296 -9.01 -5.74 -14.77
C GLU A 296 -7.80 -6.34 -15.52
N LEU A 297 -6.58 -6.18 -14.98
CA LEU A 297 -5.39 -6.81 -15.55
C LEU A 297 -5.46 -8.34 -15.47
N LEU A 298 -5.90 -8.88 -14.33
CA LEU A 298 -6.07 -10.34 -14.18
C LEU A 298 -7.07 -10.89 -15.20
N LYS A 299 -8.18 -10.19 -15.48
CA LYS A 299 -9.17 -10.58 -16.53
C LYS A 299 -8.57 -10.68 -17.92
N GLN A 300 -7.51 -9.94 -18.20
CA GLN A 300 -6.83 -9.93 -19.50
C GLN A 300 -5.76 -11.02 -19.60
N THR A 301 -5.49 -11.75 -18.52
CA THR A 301 -4.49 -12.82 -18.49
C THR A 301 -5.11 -14.18 -18.83
N PRO A 302 -4.37 -15.12 -19.44
CA PRO A 302 -4.92 -16.43 -19.81
C PRO A 302 -5.37 -17.29 -18.63
N ASP A 303 -4.74 -17.12 -17.46
CA ASP A 303 -5.01 -17.88 -16.23
C ASP A 303 -4.92 -16.94 -15.01
N PRO A 304 -6.01 -16.24 -14.65
CA PRO A 304 -6.03 -15.33 -13.50
C PRO A 304 -5.82 -16.06 -12.17
N ASP A 305 -6.07 -17.36 -12.10
CA ASP A 305 -5.91 -18.16 -10.89
C ASP A 305 -4.43 -18.44 -10.60
N ARG A 306 -3.55 -18.38 -11.60
CA ARG A 306 -2.09 -18.56 -11.49
C ARG A 306 -1.35 -17.48 -12.27
N CYS A 307 -1.53 -16.23 -11.87
CA CYS A 307 -0.96 -15.06 -12.53
C CYS A 307 -0.05 -14.26 -11.61
N ALA A 308 0.74 -13.36 -12.19
CA ALA A 308 1.38 -12.26 -11.49
C ALA A 308 1.07 -10.99 -12.28
N VAL A 309 0.74 -9.91 -11.58
CA VAL A 309 0.56 -8.59 -12.18
C VAL A 309 1.43 -7.57 -11.45
N GLY A 310 2.01 -6.66 -12.21
CA GLY A 310 2.84 -5.58 -11.70
C GLY A 310 2.02 -4.41 -11.19
N LEU A 311 2.44 -3.87 -10.05
CA LEU A 311 2.02 -2.58 -9.55
C LEU A 311 3.16 -1.61 -9.87
N ILE A 312 2.98 -0.76 -10.88
CA ILE A 312 4.04 0.09 -11.41
C ILE A 312 4.66 0.95 -10.30
N ASN A 313 6.00 0.97 -10.23
CA ASN A 313 6.79 1.66 -9.20
C ASN A 313 6.57 1.16 -7.75
N HIS A 314 5.93 0.01 -7.56
CA HIS A 314 5.57 -0.50 -6.23
C HIS A 314 5.97 -1.97 -6.02
N GLY A 315 5.46 -2.90 -6.82
CA GLY A 315 5.65 -4.33 -6.54
C GLY A 315 4.79 -5.25 -7.39
N LEU A 316 4.42 -6.40 -6.85
CA LEU A 316 3.60 -7.41 -7.53
C LEU A 316 2.41 -7.83 -6.68
N THR A 317 1.34 -8.20 -7.37
CA THR A 317 0.24 -9.01 -6.83
C THR A 317 0.23 -10.34 -7.58
N ILE A 318 0.31 -11.44 -6.83
CA ILE A 318 0.52 -12.79 -7.37
C ILE A 318 -0.59 -13.70 -6.86
N THR A 319 -1.29 -14.36 -7.77
CA THR A 319 -2.40 -15.27 -7.48
C THR A 319 -1.98 -16.73 -7.62
N GLY A 320 -2.65 -17.62 -6.88
CA GLY A 320 -2.47 -19.07 -6.97
C GLY A 320 -3.64 -19.82 -6.32
N PRO A 321 -3.79 -21.13 -6.57
CA PRO A 321 -4.70 -21.99 -5.83
C PRO A 321 -4.30 -22.13 -4.35
N ASP A 322 -3.01 -22.04 -4.03
CA ASP A 322 -2.52 -21.92 -2.66
C ASP A 322 -1.15 -21.20 -2.59
N LEU A 323 -0.66 -20.96 -1.37
CA LEU A 323 0.61 -20.26 -1.16
C LEU A 323 1.82 -21.04 -1.70
N ASN A 324 1.80 -22.38 -1.64
CA ASN A 324 2.91 -23.19 -2.13
C ASN A 324 3.04 -23.10 -3.64
N ASP A 325 1.90 -23.19 -4.34
CA ASP A 325 1.84 -22.99 -5.79
C ASP A 325 2.49 -21.66 -6.21
N ILE A 326 2.12 -20.58 -5.52
CA ILE A 326 2.66 -19.25 -5.81
C ILE A 326 4.17 -19.27 -5.68
N PHE A 327 4.70 -19.70 -4.54
CA PHE A 327 6.14 -19.64 -4.30
C PHE A 327 6.94 -20.55 -5.22
N ASP A 328 6.46 -21.77 -5.49
CA ASP A 328 7.13 -22.71 -6.37
C ASP A 328 7.23 -22.17 -7.81
N ARG A 329 6.25 -21.38 -8.24
CA ARG A 329 6.22 -20.74 -9.57
C ARG A 329 7.08 -19.50 -9.68
N VAL A 330 7.19 -18.69 -8.62
CA VAL A 330 7.77 -17.33 -8.72
C VAL A 330 9.11 -17.14 -8.04
N GLN A 331 9.48 -17.97 -7.06
CA GLN A 331 10.65 -17.70 -6.20
C GLN A 331 11.96 -17.46 -6.98
N ASP A 332 12.19 -18.23 -8.04
CA ASP A 332 13.43 -18.16 -8.84
C ASP A 332 13.41 -17.03 -9.87
N ARG A 333 12.25 -16.37 -10.04
CA ARG A 333 12.02 -15.27 -10.98
C ARG A 333 11.95 -13.91 -10.29
N LEU A 334 11.90 -13.89 -8.95
CA LEU A 334 11.77 -12.65 -8.18
C LEU A 334 13.10 -11.89 -8.14
N VAL A 335 13.09 -10.68 -8.68
CA VAL A 335 14.17 -9.71 -8.48
C VAL A 335 13.78 -8.71 -7.38
N LYS A 336 14.72 -8.41 -6.48
CA LYS A 336 14.46 -7.54 -5.31
C LYS A 336 14.24 -6.06 -5.66
N ASN A 337 14.69 -5.65 -6.84
CA ASN A 337 14.57 -4.28 -7.30
C ASN A 337 13.35 -4.13 -8.18
N VAL A 338 12.46 -3.22 -7.81
CA VAL A 338 11.32 -2.82 -8.63
C VAL A 338 11.82 -1.80 -9.66
N PRO A 339 11.56 -2.00 -10.97
CA PRO A 339 11.89 -1.01 -11.99
C PRO A 339 11.04 0.25 -11.78
N MET A 340 11.67 1.41 -11.91
CA MET A 340 11.01 2.71 -11.79
C MET A 340 10.75 3.29 -13.19
N SER A 341 9.55 3.81 -13.40
CA SER A 341 9.08 4.34 -14.67
C SER A 341 8.26 5.61 -14.47
N ASP A 342 8.51 6.63 -15.28
CA ASP A 342 7.72 7.86 -15.32
C ASP A 342 6.48 7.75 -16.24
N ALA A 343 6.27 6.59 -16.87
CA ALA A 343 5.10 6.31 -17.72
C ALA A 343 3.75 6.45 -16.97
N VAL A 344 3.79 6.48 -15.63
CA VAL A 344 2.64 6.81 -14.77
C VAL A 344 2.13 8.24 -14.93
N CYS A 345 2.91 9.12 -15.56
CA CYS A 345 2.55 10.51 -15.81
C CYS A 345 2.33 10.78 -17.32
N THR A 346 2.01 9.75 -18.10
CA THR A 346 1.61 9.87 -19.51
C THR A 346 0.17 9.36 -19.69
N PRO A 347 -0.70 10.11 -20.39
CA PRO A 347 -2.12 9.77 -20.53
C PRO A 347 -2.42 8.48 -21.31
#